data_AF-A0A3R6YVW9-F1
#
_entry.id   AF-A0A3R6YVW9-F1
#
_cell.length_a   1.000
_cell.length_b   1.000
_cell.length_c   1.000
_cell.angle_alpha   90.00
_cell.angle_beta   90.00
_cell.angle_gamma   90.00
#
_symmetry.space_group_name_H-M   'P 1'
#
loop_
_entity.id
_entity.type
_entity.pdbx_description
1 polymer ?
#
loop_
_entity_poly.entity_id
_entity_poly.type
_entity_poly.pdbx_seq_one_letter_code
_entity_poly.pdbx_strand_id
1 'polypeptide(L)'
;MPADQSSTDVVDPLFIGTAARPRCFNGATASELSFNYMSSKKGWMTGGIFNPYLLQMNQRMLSEDRKVLLLVDNVPPHRPDDESALTNIKVKMLPNNTTALLQPQDAGIIASFKAKVKQRQLTNALQQIESVMAGRQDGHYEELLLEAISWAKDARRSVSQETVVNCWNRTGILDTELSNFG
;
A
#
# COMPACT_ATOMS: atom_id res chain seq x y z
N MET A 1 2.54 -0.26 -2.18
CA MET A 1 1.13 0.22 -2.17
C MET A 1 0.95 1.12 -3.38
N PRO A 2 -0.12 1.01 -4.18
CA PRO A 2 -0.29 1.89 -5.33
C PRO A 2 -0.48 3.36 -4.91
N ALA A 3 0.05 4.27 -5.73
CA ALA A 3 -0.14 5.70 -5.59
C ALA A 3 -0.52 6.28 -6.96
N ASP A 4 -1.76 6.76 -7.06
CA ASP A 4 -2.29 7.41 -8.25
C ASP A 4 -1.69 8.81 -8.44
N GLN A 5 -1.32 9.18 -9.67
CA GLN A 5 -0.70 10.47 -9.96
C GLN A 5 -1.62 11.64 -9.62
N SER A 6 -2.87 11.60 -10.09
CA SER A 6 -3.86 12.65 -9.79
C SER A 6 -4.28 12.64 -8.32
N SER A 7 -3.84 11.63 -7.57
CA SER A 7 -4.20 11.37 -6.18
C SER A 7 -5.72 11.31 -5.95
N THR A 8 -6.49 10.99 -6.99
CA THR A 8 -7.94 10.85 -6.94
C THR A 8 -8.36 9.47 -6.43
N ASP A 9 -7.49 8.47 -6.60
CA ASP A 9 -7.70 7.11 -6.10
C ASP A 9 -6.70 6.76 -4.99
N VAL A 10 -7.23 6.39 -3.82
CA VAL A 10 -6.44 5.92 -2.69
C VAL A 10 -6.68 4.42 -2.51
N VAL A 11 -5.68 3.63 -2.87
CA VAL A 11 -5.72 2.17 -2.73
C VAL A 11 -5.14 1.78 -1.37
N ASP A 12 -5.92 1.04 -0.59
CA ASP A 12 -5.47 0.50 0.70
C ASP A 12 -4.27 -0.46 0.50
N PRO A 13 -3.31 -0.53 1.45
CA PRO A 13 -2.16 -1.42 1.33
C PRO A 13 -2.59 -2.90 1.29
N LEU A 14 -1.92 -3.69 0.44
CA LEU A 14 -1.90 -5.14 0.56
C LEU A 14 -0.89 -5.55 1.64
N PHE A 15 -1.38 -6.19 2.69
CA PHE A 15 -0.56 -6.75 3.76
C PHE A 15 -0.16 -8.18 3.42
N ILE A 16 1.11 -8.52 3.61
CA ILE A 16 1.62 -9.88 3.39
C ILE A 16 2.29 -10.35 4.67
N GLY A 17 1.78 -11.41 5.27
CA GLY A 17 2.41 -12.05 6.43
C GLY A 17 2.76 -13.51 6.18
N THR A 18 3.34 -14.14 7.19
CA THR A 18 3.75 -15.55 7.12
C THR A 18 2.63 -16.53 7.44
N ALA A 19 1.65 -16.11 8.24
CA ALA A 19 0.51 -16.92 8.63
C ALA A 19 -0.70 -16.65 7.73
N ALA A 20 -1.27 -17.69 7.12
CA ALA A 20 -2.51 -17.57 6.36
C ALA A 20 -3.70 -17.10 7.22
N ARG A 21 -3.71 -17.46 8.51
CA ARG A 21 -4.70 -17.02 9.50
C ARG A 21 -3.97 -16.47 10.73
N PRO A 22 -3.68 -15.16 10.78
CA PRO A 22 -3.02 -14.55 11.93
C PRO A 22 -3.85 -14.74 13.21
N ARG A 23 -3.19 -15.16 14.30
CA ARG A 23 -3.86 -15.35 15.60
C ARG A 23 -4.53 -14.07 16.11
N CYS A 24 -3.92 -12.92 15.83
CA CYS A 24 -4.46 -11.60 16.22
C CYS A 24 -5.78 -11.24 15.53
N PHE A 25 -6.21 -11.97 14.50
CA PHE A 25 -7.52 -11.75 13.88
C PHE A 25 -8.66 -12.40 14.67
N ASN A 26 -8.35 -13.14 15.74
CA ASN A 26 -9.32 -13.73 16.67
C ASN A 26 -10.43 -14.54 15.97
N GLY A 27 -10.05 -15.33 14.97
CA GLY A 27 -10.96 -16.18 14.20
C GLY A 27 -11.59 -15.52 12.98
N ALA A 28 -11.63 -14.19 12.91
CA ALA A 28 -12.10 -13.45 11.75
C ALA A 28 -11.15 -13.57 10.55
N THR A 29 -11.71 -13.45 9.36
CA THR A 29 -10.99 -13.32 8.10
C THR A 29 -10.54 -11.88 7.89
N ALA A 30 -9.52 -11.69 7.06
CA ALA A 30 -9.06 -10.36 6.69
C ALA A 30 -10.16 -9.51 6.03
N SER A 31 -11.01 -10.15 5.22
CA SER A 31 -12.13 -9.48 4.55
C SER A 31 -13.18 -8.97 5.55
N GLU A 32 -13.51 -9.77 6.57
CA GLU A 32 -14.43 -9.34 7.65
C GLU A 32 -13.86 -8.15 8.43
N LEU A 33 -12.53 -8.08 8.57
CA LEU A 33 -11.82 -6.96 9.17
C LEU A 33 -11.53 -5.81 8.18
N SER A 34 -12.04 -5.89 6.94
CA SER A 34 -11.80 -4.92 5.88
C SER A 34 -10.32 -4.68 5.56
N PHE A 35 -9.48 -5.72 5.65
CA PHE A 35 -8.08 -5.70 5.27
C PHE A 35 -7.85 -6.47 3.98
N ASN A 36 -6.98 -5.93 3.12
CA ASN A 36 -6.40 -6.68 2.03
C ASN A 36 -5.18 -7.43 2.54
N TYR A 37 -5.32 -8.72 2.84
CA TYR A 37 -4.26 -9.53 3.44
C TYR A 37 -4.04 -10.82 2.65
N MET A 38 -2.78 -11.13 2.39
CA MET A 38 -2.35 -12.40 1.81
C MET A 38 -1.20 -12.98 2.64
N SER A 39 -0.85 -14.23 2.37
CA SER A 39 0.27 -14.88 3.06
C SER A 39 1.22 -15.59 2.11
N SER A 40 2.50 -15.58 2.46
CA SER A 40 3.52 -16.39 1.80
C SER A 40 4.49 -16.92 2.86
N LYS A 41 5.23 -17.98 2.55
CA LYS A 41 6.15 -18.62 3.52
C LYS A 41 7.12 -17.64 4.21
N LYS A 42 7.53 -16.58 3.51
CA LYS A 42 8.45 -15.56 4.04
C LYS A 42 7.78 -14.22 4.36
N GLY A 43 6.47 -14.08 4.15
CA GLY A 43 5.76 -12.81 4.29
C GLY A 43 6.18 -11.76 3.25
N TRP A 44 6.68 -12.20 2.09
CA TRP A 44 7.12 -11.33 0.99
C TRP A 44 6.20 -11.45 -0.23
N MET A 45 6.29 -10.47 -1.13
CA MET A 45 5.63 -10.52 -2.43
C MET A 45 6.13 -11.71 -3.25
N THR A 46 5.21 -12.39 -3.94
CA THR A 46 5.50 -13.48 -4.88
C THR A 46 4.64 -13.30 -6.13
N GLY A 47 5.03 -13.89 -7.26
CA GLY A 47 4.18 -13.86 -8.47
C GLY A 47 2.77 -14.41 -8.22
N GLY A 48 2.66 -15.48 -7.41
CA GLY A 48 1.38 -16.04 -7.00
C GLY A 48 0.52 -15.14 -6.09
N ILE A 49 1.07 -14.04 -5.57
CA ILE A 49 0.32 -12.99 -4.85
C ILE A 49 0.05 -11.82 -5.80
N PHE A 50 1.08 -11.40 -6.54
CA PHE A 50 1.03 -10.24 -7.42
C PHE A 50 0.03 -10.42 -8.56
N ASN A 51 0.03 -11.57 -9.25
CA ASN A 51 -0.86 -11.82 -10.39
C ASN A 51 -2.34 -11.84 -10.00
N PRO A 52 -2.78 -12.55 -8.94
CA PRO A 52 -4.17 -12.44 -8.46
C PRO A 52 -4.56 -11.03 -8.04
N TYR A 53 -3.67 -10.31 -7.36
CA TYR A 53 -3.90 -8.91 -6.98
C TYR A 53 -4.06 -8.01 -8.23
N LEU A 54 -3.21 -8.20 -9.23
CA LEU A 54 -3.24 -7.47 -10.49
C LEU A 54 -4.54 -7.73 -11.28
N LEU A 55 -5.01 -8.97 -11.33
CA LEU A 55 -6.29 -9.32 -11.96
C LEU A 55 -7.47 -8.68 -11.22
N GLN A 56 -7.49 -8.71 -9.89
CA GLN A 56 -8.53 -8.03 -9.11
C GLN A 56 -8.53 -6.52 -9.36
N MET A 57 -7.34 -5.90 -9.40
CA MET A 57 -7.20 -4.49 -9.74
C MET A 57 -7.71 -4.22 -11.17
N ASN A 58 -7.41 -5.09 -12.14
CA ASN A 58 -7.90 -4.95 -13.51
C ASN A 58 -9.42 -4.99 -13.59
N GLN A 59 -10.07 -5.92 -12.87
CA GLN A 59 -11.52 -5.99 -12.81
C GLN A 59 -12.15 -4.73 -12.19
N ARG A 60 -11.52 -4.17 -11.15
CA ARG A 60 -11.94 -2.88 -10.58
C ARG A 60 -11.84 -1.77 -11.63
N MET A 61 -10.69 -1.64 -12.30
CA MET A 61 -10.49 -0.61 -13.33
C MET A 61 -11.47 -0.77 -14.50
N LEU A 62 -11.77 -2.02 -14.91
CA LEU A 62 -12.79 -2.32 -15.90
C LEU A 62 -14.19 -1.86 -15.44
N SER A 63 -14.57 -2.15 -14.19
CA SER A 63 -15.88 -1.73 -13.65
C SER A 63 -16.04 -0.21 -13.51
N GLU A 64 -14.93 0.51 -13.38
CA GLU A 64 -14.88 1.97 -13.31
C GLU A 64 -14.70 2.62 -14.69
N ASP A 65 -14.63 1.82 -15.78
CA ASP A 65 -14.28 2.24 -17.15
C ASP A 65 -12.99 3.08 -17.22
N ARG A 66 -12.01 2.70 -16.40
CA ARG A 66 -10.70 3.37 -16.29
C ARG A 66 -9.62 2.52 -16.94
N LYS A 67 -8.72 3.17 -17.67
CA LYS A 67 -7.48 2.56 -18.16
C LYS A 67 -6.29 3.17 -17.43
N VAL A 68 -5.41 2.34 -16.91
CA VAL A 68 -4.28 2.78 -16.09
C VAL A 68 -2.96 2.15 -16.54
N LEU A 69 -1.88 2.91 -16.40
CA LEU A 69 -0.52 2.44 -16.52
C LEU A 69 0.03 2.18 -15.11
N LEU A 70 0.33 0.93 -14.79
CA LEU A 70 0.91 0.53 -13.51
C LEU A 70 2.42 0.41 -13.62
N LEU A 71 3.15 1.29 -12.92
CA LEU A 71 4.60 1.25 -12.83
C LEU A 71 5.05 0.38 -11.65
N VAL A 72 5.94 -0.58 -11.89
CA VAL A 72 6.43 -1.53 -10.88
C VAL A 72 7.95 -1.68 -10.91
N ASP A 73 8.55 -2.10 -9.79
CA ASP A 73 9.97 -2.48 -9.77
C ASP A 73 10.27 -3.63 -10.73
N ASN A 74 11.47 -3.61 -11.33
CA ASN A 74 11.96 -4.71 -12.15
C ASN A 74 12.47 -5.88 -11.30
N VAL A 75 11.54 -6.55 -10.63
CA VAL A 75 11.80 -7.78 -9.87
C VAL A 75 10.91 -8.92 -10.36
N PRO A 76 11.38 -10.18 -10.32
CA PRO A 76 10.62 -11.32 -10.86
C PRO A 76 9.19 -11.46 -10.32
N PRO A 77 8.90 -11.23 -9.02
CA PRO A 77 7.52 -11.31 -8.50
C PRO A 77 6.52 -10.33 -9.13
N HIS A 78 6.97 -9.24 -9.75
CA HIS A 78 6.10 -8.23 -10.35
C HIS A 78 5.87 -8.45 -11.86
N ARG A 79 6.30 -9.59 -12.40
CA ARG A 79 6.06 -9.93 -13.81
C ARG A 79 4.65 -10.49 -13.96
N PRO A 80 3.81 -9.91 -14.84
CA PRO A 80 2.54 -10.51 -15.20
C PRO A 80 2.76 -11.91 -15.80
N ASP A 81 1.95 -12.89 -15.40
CA ASP A 81 1.99 -14.23 -16.01
C ASP A 81 1.39 -14.21 -17.43
N ASP A 82 0.35 -13.41 -17.64
CA ASP A 82 -0.33 -13.21 -18.92
C ASP A 82 -0.81 -11.75 -19.05
N GLU A 83 -0.12 -10.94 -19.85
CA GLU A 83 -0.51 -9.56 -20.11
C GLU A 83 -1.81 -9.46 -20.93
N SER A 84 -2.17 -10.50 -21.70
CA SER A 84 -3.39 -10.48 -22.53
C SER A 84 -4.67 -10.54 -21.70
N ALA A 85 -4.57 -11.04 -20.47
CA ALA A 85 -5.66 -11.04 -19.49
C ALA A 85 -5.94 -9.65 -18.87
N LEU A 86 -5.09 -8.64 -19.14
CA LEU A 86 -5.18 -7.30 -18.57
C LEU A 86 -5.75 -6.30 -19.58
N THR A 87 -7.06 -6.11 -19.55
CA THR A 87 -7.78 -5.24 -20.51
C THR A 87 -7.68 -3.74 -20.19
N ASN A 88 -7.53 -3.40 -18.90
CA ASN A 88 -7.62 -2.03 -18.38
C ASN A 88 -6.36 -1.60 -17.63
N ILE A 89 -5.43 -2.51 -17.38
CA ILE A 89 -4.13 -2.22 -16.78
C ILE A 89 -3.03 -2.57 -17.76
N LYS A 90 -2.17 -1.60 -18.06
CA LYS A 90 -0.88 -1.86 -18.72
C LYS A 90 0.21 -1.83 -17.65
N VAL A 91 0.97 -2.92 -17.51
CA VAL A 91 2.10 -2.95 -16.57
C VAL A 91 3.37 -2.48 -17.28
N LYS A 92 4.15 -1.62 -16.61
CA LYS A 92 5.51 -1.29 -17.03
C LYS A 92 6.48 -1.43 -15.87
N MET A 93 7.50 -2.26 -16.09
CA MET A 93 8.60 -2.40 -15.17
C MET A 93 9.58 -1.26 -15.37
N LEU A 94 10.04 -0.65 -14.28
CA LEU A 94 11.04 0.41 -14.33
C LEU A 94 12.42 -0.13 -14.72
N PRO A 95 13.33 0.68 -15.29
CA PRO A 95 14.69 0.23 -15.53
C PRO A 95 15.42 -0.17 -14.24
N ASN A 96 16.39 -1.09 -14.35
CA ASN A 96 17.19 -1.52 -13.20
C ASN A 96 17.86 -0.34 -12.50
N ASN A 97 17.93 -0.39 -11.17
CA ASN A 97 18.59 0.61 -10.32
C ASN A 97 18.06 2.04 -10.44
N THR A 98 16.86 2.24 -10.98
CA THR A 98 16.23 3.57 -11.09
C THR A 98 15.18 3.84 -10.02
N THR A 99 14.94 2.89 -9.11
CA THR A 99 13.87 2.95 -8.10
C THR A 99 13.88 4.27 -7.32
N ALA A 100 15.03 4.69 -6.77
CA ALA A 100 15.15 5.95 -6.03
C ALA A 100 14.91 7.23 -6.86
N LEU A 101 15.07 7.15 -8.19
CA LEU A 101 14.91 8.29 -9.11
C LEU A 101 13.50 8.36 -9.68
N LEU A 102 12.97 7.22 -10.11
CA LEU A 102 11.75 7.12 -10.91
C LEU A 102 10.54 6.65 -10.12
N GLN A 103 10.69 6.16 -8.88
CA GLN A 103 9.53 5.76 -8.07
C GLN A 103 9.02 6.87 -7.18
N PRO A 104 7.77 7.32 -7.38
CA PRO A 104 7.12 8.26 -6.48
C PRO A 104 7.00 7.72 -5.05
N GLN A 105 6.91 6.38 -4.91
CA GLN A 105 6.91 5.72 -3.61
C GLN A 105 8.16 6.08 -2.78
N ASP A 106 9.34 6.05 -3.41
CA ASP A 106 10.60 6.40 -2.76
C ASP A 106 10.90 7.90 -2.74
N ALA A 107 10.25 8.68 -3.60
CA ALA A 107 10.39 10.14 -3.66
C ALA A 107 9.77 10.89 -2.45
N GLY A 108 9.04 10.19 -1.58
CA GLY A 108 8.54 10.74 -0.31
C GLY A 108 7.25 10.11 0.23
N ILE A 109 6.49 9.39 -0.60
CA ILE A 109 5.22 8.78 -0.18
C ILE A 109 5.45 7.75 0.93
N ILE A 110 6.45 6.87 0.82
CA ILE A 110 6.78 5.89 1.86
C ILE A 110 7.24 6.59 3.15
N ALA A 111 8.03 7.66 3.04
CA ALA A 111 8.48 8.41 4.20
C ALA A 111 7.31 9.07 4.94
N SER A 112 6.40 9.72 4.22
CA SER A 112 5.17 10.33 4.77
C SER A 112 4.27 9.27 5.42
N PHE A 113 4.06 8.15 4.73
CA PHE A 113 3.32 7.01 5.27
C PHE A 113 3.91 6.50 6.59
N LYS A 114 5.22 6.24 6.66
CA LYS A 114 5.90 5.79 7.88
C LYS A 114 5.78 6.80 9.02
N ALA A 115 5.88 8.10 8.72
CA ALA A 115 5.68 9.15 9.71
C ALA A 115 4.26 9.12 10.30
N LYS A 116 3.24 8.92 9.45
CA LYS A 116 1.83 8.79 9.89
C LYS A 116 1.58 7.52 10.72
N VAL A 117 2.19 6.40 10.37
CA VAL A 117 2.13 5.17 11.20
C VAL A 117 2.75 5.43 12.56
N LYS A 118 3.97 5.99 12.61
CA LYS A 118 4.68 6.27 13.86
C LYS A 118 3.93 7.27 14.74
N GLN A 119 3.29 8.27 14.14
CA GLN A 119 2.43 9.21 14.87
C GLN A 119 1.30 8.47 15.60
N ARG A 120 0.60 7.57 14.90
CA ARG A 120 -0.49 6.77 15.49
C ARG A 120 -0.01 5.86 16.60
N GLN A 121 1.11 5.17 16.37
CA GLN A 121 1.74 4.33 17.39
C GLN A 121 2.08 5.13 18.66
N LEU A 122 2.70 6.31 18.52
CA LEU A 122 3.06 7.15 19.66
C LEU A 122 1.82 7.70 20.39
N THR A 123 0.79 8.14 19.65
CA THR A 123 -0.48 8.59 20.25
C THR A 123 -1.13 7.46 21.05
N ASN A 124 -1.18 6.25 20.50
CA ASN A 124 -1.73 5.09 21.21
C ASN A 124 -0.93 4.76 22.48
N ALA A 125 0.40 4.77 22.39
CA ALA A 125 1.26 4.53 23.55
C ALA A 125 1.02 5.55 24.67
N LEU A 126 0.90 6.85 24.35
CA LEU A 126 0.58 7.89 25.32
C LEU A 126 -0.78 7.67 25.97
N GLN A 127 -1.82 7.34 25.19
CA GLN A 127 -3.16 7.07 25.70
C GLN A 127 -3.19 5.87 26.66
N GLN A 128 -2.45 4.81 26.36
CA GLN A 128 -2.34 3.66 27.26
C GLN A 128 -1.60 4.01 28.54
N ILE A 129 -0.51 4.78 28.47
CA ILE A 129 0.21 5.26 29.66
C ILE A 129 -0.72 6.07 30.55
N GLU A 130 -1.49 7.01 29.98
CA GLU A 130 -2.48 7.80 30.72
C GLU A 130 -3.60 6.92 31.32
N SER A 131 -3.99 5.86 30.63
CA SER A 131 -4.98 4.88 31.12
C SER A 131 -4.47 4.13 32.36
N VAL A 132 -3.23 3.64 32.30
CA VAL A 132 -2.56 2.96 33.42
C VAL A 132 -2.35 3.92 34.60
N MET A 133 -1.87 5.14 34.34
CA MET A 133 -1.68 6.16 35.37
C MET A 133 -2.99 6.56 36.06
N ALA A 134 -4.11 6.52 35.34
CA ALA A 134 -5.44 6.76 35.87
C ALA A 134 -6.06 5.54 36.57
N GLY A 135 -5.35 4.41 36.68
CA GLY A 135 -5.86 3.16 37.24
C GLY A 135 -6.98 2.52 36.44
N ARG A 136 -7.11 2.86 35.14
CA ARG A 136 -8.17 2.36 34.24
C ARG A 136 -7.77 1.07 33.52
N GLN A 137 -6.50 0.70 33.55
CA GLN A 137 -5.97 -0.55 33.00
C GLN A 137 -4.83 -1.09 33.86
N ASP A 138 -4.81 -2.42 34.01
CA ASP A 138 -3.72 -3.17 34.61
C ASP A 138 -2.81 -3.72 33.50
N GLY A 139 -1.56 -3.24 33.38
CA GLY A 139 -0.56 -3.86 32.52
C GLY A 139 0.32 -2.92 31.70
N HIS A 140 1.29 -3.54 31.01
CA HIS A 140 2.26 -2.89 30.12
C HIS A 140 1.73 -2.79 28.68
N TYR A 141 2.24 -1.83 27.91
CA TYR A 141 1.93 -1.65 26.49
C TYR A 141 2.16 -2.94 25.68
N GLU A 142 1.11 -3.48 25.07
CA GLU A 142 1.20 -4.52 24.04
C GLU A 142 0.62 -4.00 22.73
N GLU A 143 1.46 -3.92 21.70
CA GLU A 143 1.00 -3.58 20.36
C GLU A 143 0.51 -4.84 19.65
N LEU A 144 -0.80 -4.92 19.44
CA LEU A 144 -1.36 -6.02 18.67
C LEU A 144 -1.11 -5.77 17.19
N LEU A 145 -0.61 -6.78 16.48
CA LEU A 145 -0.43 -6.74 15.01
C LEU A 145 -1.71 -6.27 14.28
N LEU A 146 -2.88 -6.57 14.84
CA LEU A 146 -4.16 -6.11 14.32
C LEU A 146 -4.28 -4.57 14.33
N GLU A 147 -3.87 -3.92 15.43
CA GLU A 147 -3.86 -2.46 15.54
C GLU A 147 -2.86 -1.84 14.58
N ALA A 148 -1.66 -2.43 14.47
CA ALA A 148 -0.64 -1.95 13.54
C ALA A 148 -1.12 -2.00 12.07
N ILE A 149 -1.84 -3.05 11.68
CA ILE A 149 -2.46 -3.15 10.34
C ILE A 149 -3.52 -2.04 10.15
N SER A 150 -4.35 -1.80 11.18
CA SER A 150 -5.33 -0.71 11.14
C SER A 150 -4.66 0.66 11.00
N TRP A 151 -3.62 0.93 11.79
CA TRP A 151 -2.88 2.20 11.70
C TRP A 151 -2.21 2.38 10.36
N ALA A 152 -1.66 1.32 9.77
CA ALA A 152 -1.12 1.36 8.42
C ALA A 152 -2.20 1.70 7.39
N LYS A 153 -3.37 1.06 7.45
CA LYS A 153 -4.50 1.40 6.57
C LYS A 153 -4.89 2.88 6.71
N ASP A 154 -5.06 3.38 7.93
CA ASP A 154 -5.44 4.77 8.17
C ASP A 154 -4.34 5.75 7.81
N ALA A 155 -3.08 5.41 8.08
CA ALA A 155 -1.91 6.20 7.72
C ALA A 155 -1.82 6.38 6.20
N ARG A 156 -2.10 5.35 5.41
CA ARG A 156 -2.13 5.45 3.95
C ARG A 156 -3.16 6.46 3.47
N ARG A 157 -4.34 6.47 4.09
CA ARG A 157 -5.42 7.43 3.79
C ARG A 157 -5.13 8.84 4.32
N SER A 158 -4.21 8.97 5.28
CA SER A 158 -3.77 10.24 5.87
C SER A 158 -2.58 10.88 5.13
N VAL A 159 -2.00 10.21 4.14
CA VAL A 159 -1.01 10.83 3.24
C VAL A 159 -1.74 11.83 2.35
N SER A 160 -1.32 13.09 2.35
CA SER A 160 -2.02 14.15 1.61
C SER A 160 -1.89 13.95 0.10
N GLN A 161 -2.91 14.40 -0.63
CA GLN A 161 -2.89 14.39 -2.09
C GLN A 161 -1.71 15.21 -2.64
N GLU A 162 -1.46 16.36 -2.03
CA GLU A 162 -0.29 17.20 -2.33
C GLU A 162 1.03 16.45 -2.19
N THR A 163 1.19 15.62 -1.15
CA THR A 163 2.40 14.79 -0.99
C THR A 163 2.56 13.85 -2.17
N VAL A 164 1.49 13.18 -2.60
CA VAL A 164 1.51 12.24 -3.72
C VAL A 164 1.89 12.96 -5.02
N VAL A 165 1.20 14.06 -5.34
CA VAL A 165 1.46 14.87 -6.54
C VAL A 165 2.90 15.40 -6.57
N ASN A 166 3.38 15.95 -5.45
CA ASN A 166 4.75 16.47 -5.36
C ASN A 166 5.80 15.35 -5.53
N CYS A 167 5.54 14.15 -5.01
CA CYS A 167 6.42 13.00 -5.21
C CYS A 167 6.46 12.57 -6.68
N TRP A 168 5.32 12.56 -7.37
CA TRP A 168 5.27 12.30 -8.80
C TRP A 168 6.04 13.35 -9.61
N ASN A 169 5.79 14.64 -9.36
CA ASN A 169 6.50 15.73 -10.03
C ASN A 169 8.01 15.66 -9.83
N ARG A 170 8.46 15.29 -8.62
CA ARG A 170 9.88 15.15 -8.29
C ARG A 170 10.59 14.06 -9.10
N THR A 171 9.89 13.01 -9.50
CA THR A 171 10.51 11.94 -10.31
C THR A 171 10.75 12.36 -11.76
N GLY A 172 10.07 13.41 -12.25
CA GLY A 172 10.15 13.85 -13.64
C GLY A 172 9.67 12.81 -14.66
N ILE A 173 9.07 11.69 -14.22
CA ILE A 173 8.61 10.60 -15.12
C ILE A 173 7.41 11.03 -15.97
N LEU A 174 6.75 12.10 -15.56
CA LEU A 174 5.62 12.72 -16.22
C LEU A 174 6.11 14.06 -16.75
N ASP A 175 6.93 14.03 -17.79
CA ASP A 175 7.35 15.27 -18.43
C ASP A 175 6.15 15.93 -19.11
N THR A 176 6.12 17.27 -19.08
CA THR A 176 4.99 18.11 -19.51
C THR A 176 4.56 17.94 -20.98
N GLU A 177 5.34 17.24 -21.80
CA GLU A 177 5.00 16.96 -23.21
C GLU A 177 3.96 15.84 -23.41
N LEU A 178 3.68 15.01 -22.39
CA LEU A 178 2.58 14.02 -22.46
C LEU A 178 1.18 14.68 -22.38
N SER A 179 1.12 15.96 -22.01
CA SER A 179 -0.12 16.76 -21.99
C SER A 179 -0.61 17.15 -23.39
N ASN A 180 0.23 17.02 -24.42
CA ASN A 180 -0.07 17.46 -25.79
C ASN A 180 -0.62 16.35 -26.71
N PHE A 181 -1.02 15.21 -26.14
CA PHE A 181 -1.68 14.12 -26.88
C PHE A 181 -3.14 13.90 -26.45
N GLY A 182 -3.77 14.93 -25.87
CA GLY A 182 -5.22 14.99 -25.68
C GLY A 182 -5.95 15.45 -26.94
#